data_AF-A0A6S4QW46-F1
#
_entry.id   AF-A0A6S4QW46-F1
#
_cell.length_a   1.000
_cell.length_b   1.000
_cell.length_c   1.000
_cell.angle_alpha   90.00
_cell.angle_beta   90.00
_cell.angle_gamma   90.00
#
_symmetry.space_group_name_H-M   'P 1'
#
loop_
_entity.id
_entity.type
_entity.pdbx_description
1 polymer ?
#
loop_
_entity_poly.entity_id
_entity_poly.type
_entity_poly.pdbx_seq_one_letter_code
_entity_poly.pdbx_strand_id
1 'polypeptide(L)' 'MINADFSAATVLISFGAVLGKTSPTQMLIMTILEIVFFAHNEYLVSEIFQ' A
#
# COMPACT_ATOMS: atom_id res chain seq x y z
N MET A 1 0.51 12.70 8.18
CA MET A 1 -0.86 12.70 7.64
C MET A 1 -0.85 12.53 6.14
N ILE A 2 -0.26 13.45 5.37
CA ILE A 2 -0.15 13.33 3.89
C ILE A 2 0.42 11.98 3.41
N ASN A 3 1.50 11.46 4.00
CA ASN A 3 2.09 10.18 3.56
C ASN A 3 1.18 8.99 3.87
N ALA A 4 0.36 9.07 4.93
CA ALA A 4 -0.64 8.06 5.23
C ALA A 4 -1.79 8.10 4.21
N ASP A 5 -2.18 9.29 3.75
CA ASP A 5 -3.19 9.46 2.70
C ASP A 5 -2.68 8.92 1.35
N PHE A 6 -1.40 9.14 1.02
CA PHE A 6 -0.76 8.56 -0.16
C PHE A 6 -0.68 7.03 -0.08
N SER A 7 -0.29 6.48 1.08
CA SER A 7 -0.28 5.04 1.31
C SER A 7 -1.69 4.44 1.16
N ALA A 8 -2.71 5.09 1.71
CA ALA A 8 -4.10 4.67 1.57
C ALA A 8 -4.58 4.71 0.11
N ALA A 9 -4.18 5.73 -0.67
CA ALA A 9 -4.48 5.81 -2.09
C ALA A 9 -3.85 4.64 -2.87
N THR A 10 -2.62 4.26 -2.56
CA THR A 10 -1.97 3.08 -3.17
C THR A 10 -2.75 1.80 -2.89
N VAL A 11 -3.16 1.58 -1.63
CA VAL A 11 -3.98 0.43 -1.25
C VAL A 11 -5.31 0.40 -2.00
N LEU A 12 -5.97 1.55 -2.18
CA LEU A 12 -7.23 1.64 -2.92
C LEU A 12 -7.07 1.34 -4.42
N ILE A 13 -5.93 1.68 -5.02
CA ILE A 13 -5.60 1.32 -6.41
C ILE A 13 -5.48 -0.20 -6.55
N SER A 14 -4.69 -0.83 -5.67
CA SER A 14 -4.53 -2.29 -5.64
C SER A 14 -5.83 -3.02 -5.33
N PHE A 15 -6.64 -2.47 -4.42
CA PHE A 15 -7.99 -2.96 -4.13
C PHE A 15 -8.89 -2.93 -5.37
N GLY A 16 -8.84 -1.85 -6.16
CA GLY A 16 -9.54 -1.75 -7.44
C GLY A 16 -9.12 -2.81 -8.45
N ALA A 17 -7.83 -3.20 -8.46
CA ALA A 17 -7.31 -4.23 -9.37
C ALA A 17 -7.78 -5.66 -9.01
N VAL A 18 -8.05 -5.94 -7.73
CA VAL A 18 -8.45 -7.29 -7.27
C VAL A 18 -9.94 -7.39 -6.88
N LEU A 19 -10.71 -6.33 -7.15
CA LEU A 19 -12.13 -6.24 -6.78
C LEU A 19 -12.95 -7.37 -7.43
N GLY A 20 -13.68 -8.12 -6.61
CA GLY A 20 -14.54 -9.22 -7.06
C GLY A 20 -13.79 -10.52 -7.38
N LYS A 21 -12.48 -10.60 -7.13
CA LYS A 21 -11.66 -11.83 -7.32
C LYS A 21 -11.07 -12.38 -6.03
N THR A 22 -11.08 -11.61 -4.93
CA THR A 22 -10.43 -11.96 -3.65
C THR A 22 -11.41 -11.86 -2.48
N SER A 23 -11.13 -12.59 -1.38
CA SER A 23 -11.97 -12.56 -0.17
C SER A 23 -11.64 -11.37 0.74
N PRO A 24 -12.57 -10.92 1.61
CA PRO A 24 -12.33 -9.79 2.52
C PRO A 24 -11.07 -9.95 3.39
N THR A 25 -10.80 -11.17 3.86
CA THR A 25 -9.61 -11.47 4.65
C THR A 25 -8.32 -11.35 3.83
N GLN A 26 -8.34 -11.76 2.55
CA GLN A 26 -7.19 -11.59 1.65
C GLN A 26 -6.92 -10.11 1.39
N MET A 27 -7.97 -9.29 1.27
CA MET A 27 -7.83 -7.83 1.09
C MET A 27 -7.22 -7.17 2.33
N LEU A 28 -7.61 -7.59 3.54
CA LEU A 28 -6.98 -7.14 4.79
C LEU A 28 -5.48 -7.46 4.86
N ILE A 29 -5.10 -8.69 4.51
CA ILE A 29 -3.70 -9.11 4.49
C ILE A 29 -2.90 -8.30 3.46
N MET A 30 -3.48 -8.09 2.27
CA MET A 30 -2.88 -7.25 1.22
C MET A 30 -2.64 -5.82 1.72
N THR A 31 -3.63 -5.16 2.33
CA THR A 31 -3.46 -3.81 2.87
C THR A 31 -2.32 -3.73 3.89
N ILE A 32 -2.22 -4.68 4.81
CA ILE A 32 -1.14 -4.69 5.83
C ILE A 32 0.23 -4.81 5.17
N LEU A 33 0.38 -5.75 4.23
CA LEU A 33 1.64 -5.95 3.51
C LEU A 33 2.01 -4.72 2.68
N GLU A 34 1.04 -4.14 1.99
CA GLU A 34 1.26 -3.02 1.08
C GLU A 34 1.69 -1.75 1.82
N ILE A 35 1.15 -1.49 3.01
CA ILE A 35 1.62 -0.39 3.88
C ILE A 35 3.08 -0.60 4.30
N VAL A 36 3.49 -1.83 4.63
CA VAL A 36 4.88 -2.13 5.00
C VAL A 36 5.83 -1.89 3.83
N PHE A 37 5.46 -2.34 2.62
CA PHE A 37 6.27 -2.10 1.42
C PHE A 37 6.30 -0.63 1.01
N PHE A 38 5.19 0.09 1.15
CA PHE A 38 5.12 1.53 0.91
C PHE A 38 6.09 2.28 1.82
N ALA A 39 6.08 2.00 3.13
CA ALA A 39 6.99 2.63 4.09
C ALA A 39 8.47 2.34 3.78
N HIS A 40 8.79 1.11 3.38
CA HIS A 40 10.15 0.78 2.95
C HIS A 40 10.54 1.50 1.66
N ASN A 41 9.64 1.58 0.67
CA ASN A 41 9.91 2.24 -0.59
C ASN A 41 10.14 3.75 -0.38
N GLU A 42 9.31 4.39 0.44
CA GLU A 42 9.46 5.79 0.83
C GLU A 42 10.81 6.04 1.51
N TYR A 43 11.20 5.19 2.47
CA TYR A 43 12.49 5.30 3.14
C TYR A 43 13.66 5.14 2.17
N LEU A 44 13.63 4.12 1.29
CA LEU A 44 14.67 3.89 0.30
C LEU A 44 14.81 5.09 -0.65
N VAL A 45 13.70 5.61 -1.17
CA VAL A 45 13.70 6.75 -2.10
C VAL A 45 14.21 8.02 -1.42
N SER A 46 13.74 8.31 -0.20
CA SER A 46 14.08 9.55 0.50
C SER A 46 15.51 9.57 1.05
N GLU A 47 16.05 8.42 1.47
CA GLU A 47 17.33 8.37 2.21
C GLU A 47 18.50 7.84 1.35
N ILE A 48 18.24 6.99 0.36
CA ILE A 48 19.29 6.34 -0.43
C ILE A 48 19.40 6.93 -1.85
N PHE A 49 18.26 7.27 -2.47
CA PHE A 49 18.21 7.69 -3.87
C PHE A 49 18.02 9.19 -4.08
N GLN A 50 17.89 9.97 -3.00
CA GLN A 50 17.80 11.42 -3.03
C GLN A 50 19.19 12.08 -3.04
#